data_AF-A0A2U2DFK0-F1
#
_entry.id   AF-A0A2U2DFK0-F1
#
_cell.length_a   1.000
_cell.length_b   1.000
_cell.length_c   1.000
_cell.angle_alpha   90.00
_cell.angle_beta   90.00
_cell.angle_gamma   90.00
#
_symmetry.space_group_name_H-M   'P 1'
#
loop_
_entity.id
_entity.type
_entity.pdbx_description
1 polymer ?
#
loop_
_entity_poly.entity_id
_entity_poly.type
_entity_poly.pdbx_seq_one_letter_code
_entity_poly.pdbx_strand_id
1 'polypeptide(L)' 'MAGKISIIGQISEIDREIGHRESLYPRLVREGKMREEERKMLMDRIFAIRDTLQFCKTHEADIREYIARKKADEA' A
#
# COMPACT_ATOMS: atom_id res chain seq x y z
N MET A 1 10.93 16.66 12.03
CA MET A 1 10.83 15.20 11.85
C MET A 1 9.36 14.86 11.73
N ALA A 2 8.87 14.52 10.54
CA ALA A 2 7.51 13.99 10.43
C ALA A 2 7.44 12.75 11.33
N GLY A 3 6.53 12.73 12.29
CA GLY A 3 6.34 11.57 13.17
C GLY A 3 6.10 10.31 12.34
N LYS A 4 6.32 9.13 12.93
CA LYS A 4 6.00 7.85 12.27
C LYS A 4 4.56 7.90 11.78
N ILE A 5 4.34 7.85 10.45
CA ILE A 5 3.00 7.84 9.87
C ILE A 5 2.33 6.53 10.31
N SER A 6 1.17 6.65 10.96
CA SER A 6 0.41 5.48 11.40
C SER A 6 0.01 4.60 10.21
N ILE A 7 -0.18 3.30 10.43
CA ILE A 7 -0.63 2.39 9.37
C ILE A 7 -1.98 2.83 8.76
N ILE A 8 -2.85 3.43 9.57
CA ILE A 8 -4.12 4.02 9.13
C ILE A 8 -3.87 5.21 8.19
N GLY A 9 -2.88 6.06 8.51
CA GLY A 9 -2.45 7.17 7.65
C GLY A 9 -1.91 6.68 6.31
N GLN A 10 -1.06 5.67 6.33
CA GLN A 10 -0.50 5.05 5.12
C GLN A 10 -1.60 4.45 4.22
N ILE A 11 -2.57 3.73 4.81
CA ILE A 11 -3.72 3.18 4.07
C ILE A 11 -4.53 4.31 3.42
N SER A 12 -4.83 5.37 4.18
CA SER A 12 -5.58 6.53 3.68
C SER A 12 -4.87 7.23 2.52
N GLU A 13 -3.54 7.28 2.54
CA GLU A 13 -2.73 7.84 1.45
C GLU A 13 -2.79 6.97 0.20
N ILE A 14 -2.63 5.65 0.35
CA ILE A 14 -2.72 4.70 -0.77
C ILE A 14 -4.14 4.70 -1.38
N ASP A 15 -5.20 4.76 -0.57
CA ASP A 15 -6.57 4.85 -1.05
C ASP A 15 -6.80 6.10 -1.91
N ARG A 16 -6.24 7.26 -1.50
CA ARG A 16 -6.29 8.49 -2.30
C ARG A 16 -5.53 8.37 -3.61
N GLU A 17 -4.33 7.79 -3.57
CA GLU A 17 -3.51 7.60 -4.77
C GLU A 17 -4.17 6.63 -5.76
N ILE A 18 -4.78 5.54 -5.28
CA ILE A 18 -5.58 4.63 -6.10
C ILE A 18 -6.69 5.41 -6.82
N GLY A 19 -7.49 6.17 -6.08
CA GLY A 19 -8.57 6.98 -6.68
C GLY A 19 -8.05 7.99 -7.71
N HIS A 20 -6.87 8.59 -7.47
CA HIS A 20 -6.24 9.48 -8.44
C HIS A 20 -5.82 8.74 -9.71
N ARG A 21 -5.20 7.56 -9.59
CA ARG A 21 -4.76 6.76 -10.73
C ARG A 21 -5.91 6.17 -11.53
N GLU A 22 -6.98 5.75 -10.87
CA GLU A 22 -8.21 5.27 -11.52
C GLU A 22 -8.81 6.33 -12.45
N SER A 23 -8.70 7.60 -12.10
CA SER A 23 -9.12 8.72 -12.95
C SER A 23 -8.08 9.08 -14.01
N LEU A 24 -6.80 9.20 -13.62
CA LEU A 24 -5.73 9.72 -14.48
C LEU A 24 -5.27 8.73 -15.55
N TYR A 25 -5.01 7.46 -15.19
CA TYR A 25 -4.34 6.53 -16.09
C TYR A 25 -5.17 6.18 -17.33
N PRO A 26 -6.50 5.96 -17.26
CA PRO A 26 -7.31 5.76 -18.46
C PRO A 26 -7.20 6.94 -19.44
N ARG A 27 -7.10 8.17 -18.93
CA ARG A 27 -6.89 9.36 -19.78
C ARG A 27 -5.52 9.31 -20.46
N LEU A 28 -4.45 8.97 -19.73
CA LEU A 28 -3.10 8.85 -20.29
C LEU A 28 -3.01 7.77 -21.36
N VAL A 29 -3.73 6.65 -21.19
CA VAL A 29 -3.81 5.60 -22.22
C VAL A 29 -4.51 6.11 -23.47
N ARG A 30 -5.66 6.80 -23.34
CA ARG A 30 -6.36 7.40 -24.49
C ARG A 30 -5.52 8.44 -25.23
N GLU A 31 -4.71 9.21 -24.52
CA GLU A 31 -3.80 10.20 -25.10
C GLU A 31 -2.52 9.59 -25.71
N GLY A 32 -2.35 8.26 -25.65
CA GLY A 32 -1.16 7.56 -26.13
C GLY A 32 0.09 7.82 -25.30
N LYS A 33 -0.06 8.39 -24.08
CA LYS A 33 1.04 8.72 -23.16
C LYS A 33 1.38 7.60 -22.18
N MET A 34 0.58 6.53 -22.16
CA MET A 34 0.77 5.34 -21.32
C MET A 34 0.25 4.12 -22.08
N ARG A 35 0.91 2.97 -21.93
CA ARG A 35 0.41 1.70 -22.50
C ARG A 35 -0.64 1.08 -21.57
N GLU A 36 -1.64 0.39 -22.14
CA GLU A 36 -2.67 -0.28 -21.34
C GLU A 36 -2.10 -1.38 -20.42
N GLU A 37 -1.07 -2.10 -20.87
CA GLU A 37 -0.35 -3.08 -20.04
C GLU A 37 0.36 -2.42 -18.85
N GLU A 38 0.94 -1.24 -19.07
CA GLU A 38 1.59 -0.45 -18.02
C GLU A 38 0.56 0.03 -16.99
N ARG A 39 -0.60 0.54 -17.44
CA ARG A 39 -1.72 0.90 -16.55
C ARG A 39 -2.11 -0.26 -15.65
N LYS A 40 -2.35 -1.45 -16.22
CA LYS A 40 -2.76 -2.65 -15.47
C LYS A 40 -1.70 -3.02 -14.43
N MET A 41 -0.44 -3.16 -14.85
CA MET A 41 0.66 -3.50 -13.94
C MET A 41 0.78 -2.49 -12.78
N LEU A 42 0.68 -1.19 -13.05
CA LEU A 42 0.79 -0.16 -12.02
C LEU A 42 -0.40 -0.17 -11.05
N MET A 43 -1.61 -0.43 -11.55
CA MET A 43 -2.81 -0.59 -10.72
C MET A 43 -2.72 -1.84 -9.85
N ASP A 44 -2.36 -2.99 -10.43
CA ASP A 44 -2.21 -4.25 -9.69
C ASP A 44 -1.19 -4.12 -8.54
N ARG A 45 -0.07 -3.43 -8.80
CA ARG A 45 0.95 -3.17 -7.77
C ARG A 45 0.43 -2.31 -6.63
N ILE A 46 -0.31 -1.24 -6.91
CA ILE A 46 -0.80 -0.37 -5.83
C ILE A 46 -1.91 -1.04 -5.01
N PHE A 47 -2.75 -1.87 -5.64
CA PHE A 47 -3.70 -2.72 -4.91
C PHE A 47 -2.98 -3.73 -4.02
N ALA A 48 -1.92 -4.40 -4.51
CA ALA A 48 -1.14 -5.34 -3.69
C ALA A 48 -0.47 -4.65 -2.49
N ILE A 49 0.00 -3.40 -2.65
CA ILE A 49 0.53 -2.58 -1.54
C ILE A 49 -0.57 -2.33 -0.52
N ARG A 50 -1.76 -1.90 -0.96
CA ARG A 50 -2.91 -1.67 -0.10
C ARG A 50 -3.27 -2.91 0.69
N ASP A 51 -3.34 -4.06 0.04
CA ASP A 51 -3.68 -5.34 0.68
C ASP A 51 -2.64 -5.74 1.72
N THR A 52 -1.36 -5.52 1.44
CA THR A 52 -0.27 -5.73 2.41
C THR A 52 -0.44 -4.84 3.64
N LEU A 53 -0.75 -3.56 3.45
CA LEU A 53 -1.00 -2.64 4.57
C LEU A 53 -2.22 -3.06 5.38
N GLN A 54 -3.28 -3.49 4.70
CA GLN A 54 -4.49 -3.95 5.36
C GLN A 54 -4.25 -5.25 6.14
N PHE A 55 -3.46 -6.18 5.61
CA PHE A 55 -3.00 -7.37 6.32
C PHE A 55 -2.24 -6.98 7.60
N CYS A 56 -1.25 -6.10 7.48
CA CYS A 56 -0.48 -5.62 8.63
C CYS A 56 -1.35 -4.94 9.69
N LYS A 57 -2.38 -4.19 9.28
CA LYS A 57 -3.34 -3.56 10.20
C LYS A 57 -4.20 -4.60 10.91
N THR A 58 -4.71 -5.58 10.16
CA THR A 58 -5.55 -6.65 10.70
C THR A 58 -4.80 -7.51 11.71
N HIS A 59 -3.53 -7.81 11.45
CA HIS A 59 -2.69 -8.69 12.27
C HIS A 59 -1.71 -7.93 13.17
N GLU A 60 -1.95 -6.65 13.45
CA GLU A 60 -0.98 -5.81 14.16
C GLU A 60 -0.60 -6.39 15.55
N ALA A 61 -1.59 -6.91 16.28
CA ALA A 61 -1.37 -7.52 17.60
C ALA A 61 -0.46 -8.76 17.50
N ASP A 62 -0.80 -9.70 16.62
CA ASP A 62 -0.06 -10.95 16.41
C ASP A 62 1.39 -10.68 15.97
N ILE A 63 1.57 -9.74 15.04
CA ILE A 63 2.89 -9.32 14.57
C ILE A 63 3.72 -8.74 15.72
N ARG A 64 3.12 -7.88 16.54
CA ARG A 64 3.80 -7.27 17.70
C ARG A 64 4.19 -8.32 18.73
N GLU A 65 3.30 -9.26 19.03
CA GLU A 65 3.57 -10.37 19.95
C GLU A 65 4.71 -11.25 19.44
N TYR A 66 4.66 -11.65 18.16
CA TYR A 66 5.71 -12.44 17.53
C TYR A 66 7.09 -11.76 17.61
N ILE A 67 7.16 -10.46 17.30
CA ILE A 67 8.40 -9.68 17.37
C ILE A 67 8.91 -9.59 18.81
N ALA A 68 8.02 -9.40 19.79
CA ALA A 68 8.39 -9.32 21.20
C ALA A 68 8.99 -10.65 21.69
N ARG A 69 8.35 -11.78 21.35
CA ARG A 69 8.85 -13.13 21.65
C ARG A 69 10.21 -13.38 21.02
N LYS A 70 10.36 -13.11 19.72
CA LYS A 70 11.62 -13.30 19.00
C LYS A 70 12.78 -12.52 19.64
N LYS A 71 12.52 -11.28 20.08
CA LYS A 71 13.53 -10.46 20.77
C LYS A 71 13.91 -11.01 22.15
N ALA A 72 12.99 -11.64 22.85
CA ALA A 72 13.27 -12.27 24.14
C ALA A 72 14.10 -13.55 23.97
N ASP A 73 13.87 -14.31 22.91
CA ASP A 73 14.64 -15.53 22.60
C ASP A 73 16.08 -15.24 22.13
N GLU A 74 16.35 -14.03 21.63
CA GLU A 74 17.66 -13.57 21.15
C GLU A 74 18.52 -12.88 22.25
N ALA A 75 17.96 -12.65 23.45
CA ALA A 75 18.60 -11.93 24.56
C ALA A 75 19.12 -12.88 25.66
#